data_AF-X1DHT9-F1
#
_entry.id   AF-X1DHT9-F1
#
_cell.length_a   1.000
_cell.length_b   1.000
_cell.length_c   1.000
_cell.angle_alpha   90.00
_cell.angle_beta   90.00
_cell.angle_gamma   90.00
#
_symmetry.space_group_name_H-M   'P 1'
#
loop_
_entity.id
_entity.type
_entity.pdbx_description
1 polymer ?
#
loop_
_entity_poly.entity_id
_entity_poly.type
_entity_poly.pdbx_seq_one_letter_code
_entity_poly.pdbx_strand_id
1 'polypeptide(L)' 'IIKLNIPTGIPLIYELDDELKPLNHYYLADSEKVEEAIQAVADQGKAQ' A
#
# COMPACT_ATOMS: atom_id res chain seq x y z
N ILE A 1 -6.87 -4.72 -15.09
CA ILE A 1 -5.84 -3.80 -14.56
C ILE A 1 -5.89 -3.91 -13.05
N ILE A 2 -4.86 -4.48 -12.42
CA ILE A 2 -4.77 -4.60 -10.97
C ILE A 2 -4.33 -3.21 -10.47
N LYS A 3 -5.27 -2.45 -9.92
CA LYS A 3 -5.07 -1.03 -9.55
C LYS A 3 -4.56 -0.97 -8.11
N LEU A 4 -3.29 -1.35 -7.91
CA LEU A 4 -2.65 -1.34 -6.59
C LEU A 4 -1.83 -0.05 -6.44
N ASN A 5 -2.41 0.95 -5.78
CA ASN A 5 -1.73 2.22 -5.49
C ASN A 5 -1.00 2.09 -4.14
N ILE A 6 0.29 1.77 -4.18
CA ILE A 6 1.11 1.66 -2.97
C ILE A 6 1.63 3.06 -2.62
N PRO A 7 1.33 3.60 -1.42
CA PRO A 7 1.78 4.91 -0.98
C PRO A 7 3.31 4.94 -0.86
N THR A 8 3.92 6.03 -1.33
CA THR A 8 5.38 6.21 -1.25
C THR A 8 5.79 6.64 0.16
N GLY A 9 6.91 6.09 0.65
CA GLY A 9 7.46 6.45 1.96
C GLY A 9 6.75 5.85 3.18
N ILE A 10 5.73 4.99 2.98
CA ILE A 10 5.08 4.25 4.05
C ILE A 10 5.47 2.77 3.97
N PRO A 11 6.03 2.16 5.04
CA PRO A 11 6.37 0.74 5.05
C PRO A 11 5.11 -0.13 4.90
N LEU A 12 5.15 -1.08 3.95
CA LEU A 12 4.14 -2.13 3.80
C LEU A 12 4.69 -3.43 4.40
N ILE A 13 4.08 -3.88 5.48
CA ILE A 13 4.46 -5.12 6.16
C ILE A 13 3.63 -6.27 5.61
N TYR A 14 4.30 -7.37 5.31
CA TYR A 14 3.68 -8.64 4.97
C TYR A 14 3.99 -9.66 6.06
N GLU A 15 2.95 -10.32 6.55
CA GLU A 15 3.07 -11.49 7.41
C GLU A 15 2.93 -12.72 6.51
N LEU A 16 3.95 -13.58 6.51
CA LEU A 16 4.01 -14.79 5.71
C LEU A 16 3.93 -16.03 6.59
N ASP A 17 3.38 -17.12 6.07
CA ASP A 17 3.47 -18.44 6.71
C ASP A 17 4.81 -19.15 6.40
N ASP A 18 5.01 -20.32 6.99
CA ASP A 18 6.21 -21.15 6.81
C ASP A 18 6.40 -21.62 5.35
N GLU A 19 5.37 -21.57 4.52
CA GLU A 19 5.41 -21.84 3.08
C GLU A 19 5.64 -20.57 2.24
N LEU A 20 5.94 -19.43 2.88
CA LEU A 20 6.11 -18.11 2.26
C LEU A 20 4.84 -17.55 1.59
N LYS A 21 3.65 -18.01 1.99
CA LYS A 21 2.38 -17.46 1.51
C LYS A 21 1.97 -16.24 2.35
N PRO A 22 1.49 -15.16 1.72
CA PRO A 22 1.05 -13.97 2.44
C PRO A 22 -0.24 -14.25 3.20
N LEU A 23 -0.18 -14.16 4.53
CA LEU A 23 -1.32 -14.25 5.43
C LEU A 23 -1.98 -12.89 5.61
N ASN A 24 -1.17 -11.85 5.75
CA ASN A 24 -1.67 -10.51 6.05
C ASN A 24 -0.76 -9.43 5.46
N HIS A 25 -1.32 -8.25 5.20
CA HIS A 25 -0.54 -7.09 4.82
C HIS A 25 -1.16 -5.79 5.35
N TYR A 26 -0.33 -4.90 5.85
CA TYR A 26 -0.78 -3.61 6.37
C TYR A 26 0.33 -2.57 6.30
N TYR A 27 -0.08 -1.31 6.21
CA TYR A 27 0.83 -0.17 6.24
C TYR A 27 1.15 0.20 7.69
N LEU A 28 2.42 0.43 7.98
CA LEU A 28 2.89 0.82 9.32
C LEU A 28 2.84 2.35 9.47
N ALA A 29 1.62 2.90 9.48
CA ALA A 29 1.33 4.32 9.65
C ALA A 29 -0.12 4.54 10.10
N ASP A 30 -0.43 5.76 10.56
CA ASP A 30 -1.80 6.19 10.86
C ASP A 30 -2.69 6.04 9.63
N SER A 31 -3.92 5.55 9.82
CA SER A 31 -4.86 5.27 8.73
C SER A 31 -5.15 6.49 7.85
N GLU A 32 -5.24 7.68 8.42
CA GLU A 32 -5.44 8.94 7.66
C GLU A 32 -4.26 9.22 6.72
N LYS A 33 -3.01 9.08 7.18
CA LYS A 33 -1.82 9.32 6.35
C LYS A 33 -1.69 8.32 5.21
N VAL A 34 -2.08 7.07 5.47
CA VAL A 34 -2.10 6.01 4.45
C VAL A 34 -3.11 6.35 3.36
N GLU A 35 -4.31 6.78 3.73
CA GLU A 35 -5.38 7.13 2.79
C GLU A 35 -5.02 8.35 1.94
N GLU A 36 -4.47 9.41 2.55
CA GLU A 36 -3.95 10.58 1.83
C GLU A 36 -2.85 10.21 0.83
N ALA A 37 -1.90 9.37 1.24
CA ALA A 37 -0.80 8.96 0.38
C ALA A 37 -1.25 8.03 -0.76
N ILE A 38 -2.21 7.14 -0.51
CA ILE A 38 -2.83 6.31 -1.55
C ILE A 38 -3.56 7.19 -2.57
N GLN A 39 -4.28 8.20 -2.11
CA GLN A 39 -4.99 9.13 -2.98
C GLN A 39 -4.03 9.97 -3.82
N ALA A 40 -2.94 10.47 -3.23
CA ALA A 40 -1.89 11.18 -3.96
C ALA A 40 -1.27 10.32 -5.08
N VAL A 41 -1.00 9.04 -4.83
CA VAL A 41 -0.50 8.10 -5.86
C VAL A 41 -1.56 7.82 -6.92
N ALA A 42 -2.83 7.68 -6.53
CA ALA A 42 -3.94 7.48 -7.46
C ALA A 42 -4.11 8.66 -8.44
N ASP A 43 -3.89 9.88 -7.95
CA ASP A 43 -3.99 11.10 -8.73
C ASP A 43 -2.74 11.34 -9.59
N GLN A 44 -1.55 10.91 -9.16
CA GLN A 44 -0.34 10.89 -10.00
C GLN A 44 -0.54 10.04 -11.26
N GLY A 45 -1.22 8.90 -11.16
CA GLY A 45 -1.52 8.02 -12.30
C GLY A 45 -2.53 8.58 -13.31
N LYS A 46 -3.15 9.74 -13.05
CA LYS A 46 -4.08 10.42 -13.98
C LYS A 46 -3.37 11.45 -14.90
N ALA A 47 -2.09 11.72 -14.67
CA ALA A 47 -1.32 12.70 -15.43
C ALA A 47 -0.60 12.12 -16.67
N GLN A 48 -0.91 10.89 -17.08
CA GLN A 48 -0.28 10.22 -18.23
C GLN A 48 -1.30 9.77 -19.28
#